data_AF-W1QEF9-F1
#
_entry.id   AF-W1QEF9-F1
#
_cell.length_a   1.000
_cell.length_b   1.000
_cell.length_c   1.000
_cell.angle_alpha   90.00
_cell.angle_beta   90.00
_cell.angle_gamma   90.00
#
_symmetry.space_group_name_H-M   'P 1'
#
loop_
_entity.id
_entity.type
_entity.pdbx_description
1 polymer ?
#
loop_
_entity_poly.entity_id
_entity_poly.type
_entity_poly.pdbx_seq_one_letter_code
_entity_poly.pdbx_strand_id
1 'polypeptide(L)'
;MRSALSTQYRKEFNIPAKDDLGALGNRINAETKQVHDQIDTFVTMKFAIALRNQRVYRQGLQAFYHIFRHIEIALEREMEKDHKYSQIIKDIYKPVLCRTEPLRKDLMYFYEGQPQKFENPILPLQIEYAQYILESTKEKPYLLLAYMHVMYLALFAGVKILNSQVMKSLRLFPKVKGKSRDDALKEGTNFFTIDVPDTEELRAVYKRDYELQTRNNLSEDIKREIIEESKYIFEMTGRIVKEIEAHNMAKLQSSVTYQMRNSAHYVITAILMLSVCYFAKNMIAHILLK
;
A
#
# COMPACT_ATOMS: atom_id res chain seq x y z
N MET A 1 12.56 11.28 0.49
CA MET A 1 13.53 11.42 1.60
C MET A 1 13.09 10.50 2.72
N ARG A 2 13.61 9.26 2.80
CA ARG A 2 13.26 8.32 3.88
C ARG A 2 13.90 8.84 5.16
N SER A 3 13.11 9.21 6.17
CA SER A 3 13.63 9.58 7.49
C SER A 3 14.52 8.45 8.01
N ALA A 4 15.81 8.72 8.12
CA ALA A 4 16.75 7.83 8.76
C ALA A 4 16.56 7.95 10.27
N LEU A 5 16.45 6.82 10.98
CA LEU A 5 16.55 6.81 12.45
C LEU A 5 17.73 7.67 12.89
N SER A 6 17.49 8.51 13.90
CA SER A 6 18.49 9.42 14.45
C SER A 6 19.72 8.63 14.93
N THR A 7 20.88 9.28 14.90
CA THR A 7 22.13 8.68 15.40
C THR A 7 22.03 8.34 16.89
N GLN A 8 21.27 9.13 17.65
CA GLN A 8 20.96 8.88 19.06
C GLN A 8 20.27 7.53 19.26
N TYR A 9 19.13 7.29 18.59
CA TYR A 9 18.38 6.06 18.76
C TYR A 9 19.14 4.81 18.29
N ARG A 10 19.96 4.94 17.24
CA ARG A 10 20.79 3.81 16.80
C ARG A 10 21.78 3.37 17.89
N LYS A 11 22.43 4.33 18.54
CA LYS A 11 23.41 4.07 19.59
C LYS A 11 22.72 3.52 20.84
N GLU A 12 21.62 4.13 21.25
CA GLU A 12 20.86 3.74 22.44
C GLU A 12 20.30 2.31 22.34
N PHE A 13 19.75 1.94 21.19
CA PHE A 13 19.12 0.64 20.98
C PHE A 13 20.01 -0.41 20.30
N ASN A 14 21.31 -0.12 20.14
CA ASN A 14 22.29 -1.00 19.48
C ASN A 14 21.81 -1.54 18.12
N ILE A 15 21.23 -0.66 17.30
CA ILE A 15 20.69 -1.04 15.98
C ILE A 15 21.86 -1.26 15.01
N PRO A 16 21.90 -2.38 14.26
CA PRO A 16 22.94 -2.63 13.28
C PRO A 16 23.16 -1.48 12.30
N ALA A 17 24.43 -1.29 11.91
CA ALA A 17 24.78 -0.41 10.80
C ALA A 17 24.08 -0.86 9.53
N LYS A 18 23.75 0.07 8.60
CA LYS A 18 22.91 -0.25 7.43
C LYS A 18 23.56 -1.26 6.47
N ASP A 19 24.88 -1.30 6.48
CA ASP A 19 25.76 -2.16 5.69
C ASP A 19 26.12 -3.48 6.38
N ASP A 20 25.68 -3.69 7.63
CA ASP A 20 25.77 -4.99 8.30
C ASP A 20 24.72 -5.94 7.69
N LEU A 21 25.14 -6.74 6.71
CA LEU A 21 24.31 -7.75 6.06
C LEU A 21 24.18 -9.05 6.87
N GLY A 22 24.85 -9.15 8.02
CA GLY A 22 24.59 -10.23 9.00
C GLY A 22 23.24 -10.05 9.70
N ALA A 23 22.76 -8.81 9.77
CA ALA A 23 21.41 -8.47 10.23
C ALA A 23 20.37 -8.81 9.15
N LEU A 24 19.43 -9.71 9.46
CA LEU A 24 18.44 -10.19 8.47
C LEU A 24 17.63 -9.03 7.89
N GLY A 25 17.20 -8.08 8.73
CA GLY A 25 16.43 -6.93 8.27
C GLY A 25 17.19 -6.04 7.28
N ASN A 26 18.50 -5.89 7.43
CA ASN A 26 19.33 -5.16 6.46
C ASN A 26 19.50 -5.95 5.17
N ARG A 27 19.70 -7.26 5.27
CA ARG A 27 19.81 -8.15 4.11
C ARG A 27 18.53 -8.16 3.27
N ILE A 28 17.35 -8.23 3.91
CA ILE A 28 16.06 -8.05 3.23
C ILE A 28 16.03 -6.71 2.48
N ASN A 29 16.41 -5.61 3.14
CA ASN A 29 16.41 -4.28 2.50
C ASN A 29 17.36 -4.19 1.30
N ALA A 30 18.52 -4.83 1.37
CA ALA A 30 19.50 -4.86 0.30
C ALA A 30 18.99 -5.69 -0.89
N GLU A 31 18.52 -6.91 -0.63
CA GLU A 31 18.09 -7.86 -1.67
C GLU A 31 16.73 -7.50 -2.29
N THR A 32 15.87 -6.76 -1.58
CA THR A 32 14.59 -6.27 -2.12
C THR A 32 14.70 -4.87 -2.73
N LYS A 33 15.85 -4.21 -2.68
CA LYS A 33 15.99 -2.79 -3.07
C LYS A 33 15.45 -2.49 -4.47
N GLN A 34 15.82 -3.31 -5.46
CA GLN A 34 15.42 -3.09 -6.84
C GLN A 34 13.90 -3.21 -7.02
N VAL A 35 13.29 -4.31 -6.56
CA VAL A 35 11.85 -4.52 -6.65
C VAL A 35 11.09 -3.47 -5.84
N HIS A 36 11.57 -3.13 -4.64
CA HIS A 36 10.97 -2.11 -3.80
C HIS A 36 10.98 -0.73 -4.47
N ASP A 37 12.10 -0.28 -5.05
CA ASP A 37 12.16 1.04 -5.67
C ASP A 37 11.26 1.14 -6.92
N GLN A 38 11.14 0.05 -7.69
CA GLN A 38 10.20 -0.04 -8.82
C GLN A 38 8.75 0.04 -8.35
N ILE A 39 8.38 -0.76 -7.35
CA ILE A 39 7.02 -0.80 -6.80
C ILE A 39 6.67 0.51 -6.08
N ASP A 40 7.57 1.10 -5.30
CA ASP A 40 7.36 2.37 -4.59
C ASP A 40 7.06 3.50 -5.59
N THR A 41 7.80 3.57 -6.69
CA THR A 41 7.55 4.55 -7.77
C THR A 41 6.18 4.35 -8.40
N PHE A 42 5.83 3.11 -8.75
CA PHE A 42 4.55 2.76 -9.35
C PHE A 42 3.39 3.07 -8.41
N VAL A 43 3.44 2.58 -7.17
CA VAL A 43 2.41 2.77 -6.14
C VAL A 43 2.23 4.23 -5.81
N THR A 44 3.32 5.01 -5.67
CA THR A 44 3.24 6.46 -5.40
C THR A 44 2.50 7.19 -6.53
N MET A 45 2.79 6.85 -7.79
CA MET A 45 2.09 7.42 -8.95
C MET A 45 0.59 7.07 -8.93
N LYS A 46 0.25 5.79 -8.70
CA LYS A 46 -1.16 5.36 -8.64
C LYS A 46 -1.90 5.96 -7.45
N PHE A 47 -1.22 6.11 -6.31
CA PHE A 47 -1.79 6.73 -5.13
C PHE A 47 -2.16 8.20 -5.38
N ALA A 48 -1.30 8.98 -6.05
CA ALA A 48 -1.61 10.35 -6.43
C ALA A 48 -2.87 10.46 -7.32
N ILE A 49 -3.11 9.48 -8.19
CA ILE A 49 -4.34 9.37 -8.98
C ILE A 49 -5.52 9.00 -8.08
N ALA A 50 -5.34 8.02 -7.19
CA ALA A 50 -6.36 7.56 -6.26
C ALA A 50 -6.86 8.67 -5.32
N LEU A 51 -5.99 9.59 -4.88
CA LEU A 51 -6.36 10.75 -4.04
C LEU A 51 -7.37 11.69 -4.71
N ARG A 52 -7.55 11.61 -6.03
CA ARG A 52 -8.55 12.38 -6.80
C ARG A 52 -9.85 11.61 -7.02
N ASN A 53 -9.91 10.33 -6.62
CA ASN A 53 -11.05 9.46 -6.82
C ASN A 53 -11.29 8.59 -5.57
N GLN A 54 -12.23 9.01 -4.72
CA GLN A 54 -12.62 8.32 -3.48
C GLN A 54 -12.89 6.81 -3.68
N ARG A 55 -13.48 6.41 -4.81
CA ARG A 55 -13.77 5.01 -5.10
C ARG A 55 -12.49 4.19 -5.27
N VAL A 56 -11.52 4.72 -6.02
CA VAL A 56 -10.23 4.05 -6.24
C VAL A 56 -9.43 4.02 -4.93
N TYR A 57 -9.43 5.13 -4.19
CA TYR A 57 -8.74 5.20 -2.91
C TYR A 57 -9.23 4.17 -1.90
N ARG A 58 -10.55 4.07 -1.67
CA ARG A 58 -11.10 3.11 -0.71
C ARG A 58 -10.90 1.66 -1.14
N GLN A 59 -10.78 1.37 -2.44
CA GLN A 59 -10.40 0.04 -2.93
C GLN A 59 -8.93 -0.29 -2.64
N GLY A 60 -8.05 0.71 -2.69
CA GLY A 60 -6.69 0.59 -2.20
C GLY A 60 -6.65 0.26 -0.69
N LEU A 61 -7.39 1.03 0.13
CA LEU A 61 -7.53 0.72 1.56
C LEU A 61 -8.09 -0.68 1.81
N GLN A 62 -9.09 -1.10 1.03
CA GLN A 62 -9.68 -2.44 1.13
C GLN A 62 -8.66 -3.54 0.82
N ALA A 63 -7.81 -3.35 -0.19
CA ALA A 63 -6.75 -4.30 -0.50
C ALA A 63 -5.79 -4.47 0.69
N PHE A 64 -5.31 -3.36 1.26
CA PHE A 64 -4.44 -3.41 2.44
C PHE A 64 -5.16 -3.91 3.69
N TYR A 65 -6.46 -3.66 3.85
CA TYR A 65 -7.27 -4.23 4.93
C TYR A 65 -7.21 -5.76 4.89
N HIS A 66 -7.41 -6.37 3.72
CA HIS A 66 -7.30 -7.82 3.60
C HIS A 66 -5.87 -8.32 3.80
N ILE A 67 -4.85 -7.63 3.29
CA ILE A 67 -3.45 -8.03 3.52
C ILE A 67 -3.13 -8.05 5.02
N PHE A 68 -3.37 -6.93 5.73
CA PHE A 68 -3.12 -6.84 7.16
C PHE A 68 -3.98 -7.82 7.96
N ARG A 69 -5.26 -7.98 7.64
CA ARG A 69 -6.15 -8.94 8.31
C ARG A 69 -5.65 -10.37 8.23
N HIS A 70 -5.19 -10.81 7.06
CA HIS A 70 -4.74 -12.20 6.90
C HIS A 70 -3.35 -12.43 7.52
N ILE A 71 -2.48 -11.41 7.52
CA ILE A 71 -1.23 -11.44 8.29
C ILE A 71 -1.53 -11.54 9.78
N GLU A 72 -2.44 -10.73 10.30
CA GLU A 72 -2.78 -10.67 11.72
C GLU A 72 -3.48 -11.95 12.19
N ILE A 73 -4.40 -12.52 11.41
CA ILE A 73 -4.97 -13.86 11.68
C ILE A 73 -3.87 -14.93 11.73
N ALA A 74 -2.91 -14.89 10.79
CA ALA A 74 -1.82 -15.85 10.77
C ALA A 74 -0.86 -15.68 11.95
N LEU A 75 -0.59 -14.44 12.38
CA LEU A 75 0.18 -14.12 13.57
C LEU A 75 -0.53 -14.62 14.83
N GLU A 76 -1.83 -14.34 14.99
CA GLU A 76 -2.63 -14.80 16.14
C GLU A 76 -2.58 -16.32 16.26
N ARG A 77 -2.91 -17.03 15.17
CA ARG A 77 -2.83 -18.50 15.09
C ARG A 77 -1.45 -19.04 15.47
N GLU A 78 -0.39 -18.37 15.03
CA GLU A 78 0.98 -18.80 15.30
C GLU A 78 1.41 -18.52 16.74
N MET A 79 1.00 -17.39 17.31
CA MET A 79 1.28 -17.03 18.70
C MET A 79 0.52 -17.89 19.71
N GLU A 80 -0.57 -18.56 19.33
CA GLU A 80 -1.22 -19.57 20.19
C GLU A 80 -0.37 -20.84 20.39
N LYS A 81 0.61 -21.09 19.53
CA LYS A 81 1.49 -22.27 19.61
C LYS A 81 2.68 -22.04 20.54
N ASP A 82 3.30 -23.14 20.94
CA ASP A 82 4.51 -23.15 21.75
C ASP A 82 5.66 -23.89 21.04
N HIS A 83 6.39 -23.17 20.20
CA HIS A 83 7.61 -23.65 19.57
C HIS A 83 8.51 -22.49 19.17
N LYS A 84 9.70 -22.81 18.66
CA LYS A 84 10.75 -21.85 18.35
C LYS A 84 10.28 -20.60 17.58
N TYR A 85 9.59 -20.78 16.45
CA TYR A 85 9.13 -19.65 15.64
C TYR A 85 8.02 -18.83 16.30
N SER A 86 7.10 -19.46 17.03
CA SER A 86 6.08 -18.71 17.75
C SER A 86 6.68 -17.83 18.84
N GLN A 87 7.73 -18.28 19.55
CA GLN A 87 8.46 -17.45 20.51
C GLN A 87 9.17 -16.27 19.86
N ILE A 88 9.89 -16.50 18.75
CA ILE A 88 10.55 -15.43 17.97
C ILE A 88 9.52 -14.36 17.56
N ILE A 89 8.37 -14.79 17.05
CA ILE A 89 7.30 -13.88 16.61
C ILE A 89 6.74 -13.08 17.79
N LYS A 90 6.45 -13.73 18.93
CA LYS A 90 5.95 -13.07 20.16
C LYS A 90 6.90 -11.97 20.65
N ASP A 91 8.21 -12.23 20.63
CA ASP A 91 9.20 -11.28 21.12
C ASP A 91 9.31 -10.02 20.24
N ILE A 92 9.05 -10.15 18.94
CA ILE A 92 9.07 -9.04 17.98
C ILE A 92 7.72 -8.31 17.94
N TYR A 93 6.60 -9.04 18.09
CA TYR A 93 5.25 -8.53 17.89
C TYR A 93 4.92 -7.32 18.79
N LYS A 94 4.38 -6.27 18.17
CA LYS A 94 3.91 -5.06 18.85
C LYS A 94 2.45 -4.81 18.46
N PRO A 95 1.48 -5.05 19.35
CA PRO A 95 0.04 -4.92 19.04
C PRO A 95 -0.35 -3.55 18.48
N VAL A 96 0.35 -2.48 18.88
CA VAL A 96 0.10 -1.11 18.39
C VAL A 96 0.34 -0.94 16.88
N LEU A 97 1.04 -1.88 16.25
CA LEU A 97 1.29 -1.91 14.81
C LEU A 97 0.19 -2.58 14.00
N CYS A 98 -0.76 -3.29 14.63
CA CYS A 98 -1.85 -3.95 13.93
C CYS A 98 -2.75 -2.93 13.20
N ARG A 99 -3.10 -3.23 11.95
CA ARG A 99 -3.82 -2.32 11.06
C ARG A 99 -5.19 -2.82 10.62
N THR A 100 -5.60 -4.05 10.95
CA THR A 100 -6.95 -4.53 10.63
C THR A 100 -8.04 -3.59 11.14
N GLU A 101 -8.05 -3.31 12.44
CA GLU A 101 -9.09 -2.44 13.04
C GLU A 101 -8.99 -0.97 12.59
N PRO A 102 -7.81 -0.32 12.54
CA PRO A 102 -7.66 1.00 11.94
C PRO A 102 -8.18 1.07 10.49
N LEU A 103 -7.82 0.11 9.63
CA LEU A 103 -8.30 0.06 8.26
C LEU A 103 -9.81 -0.20 8.19
N ARG A 104 -10.35 -1.05 9.06
CA ARG A 104 -11.80 -1.28 9.16
C ARG A 104 -12.54 0.01 9.49
N LYS A 105 -12.04 0.83 10.43
CA LYS A 105 -12.63 2.15 10.77
C LYS A 105 -12.62 3.08 9.55
N ASP A 106 -11.49 3.18 8.86
CA ASP A 106 -11.39 4.01 7.65
C ASP A 106 -12.37 3.52 6.57
N LEU A 107 -12.47 2.20 6.36
CA LEU A 107 -13.38 1.63 5.38
C LEU A 107 -14.85 1.83 5.75
N MET A 108 -15.22 1.70 7.03
CA MET A 108 -16.56 2.03 7.51
C MET A 108 -16.91 3.48 7.20
N TYR A 109 -15.95 4.40 7.35
CA TYR A 109 -16.14 5.79 6.97
C TYR A 109 -16.29 5.97 5.44
N PHE A 110 -15.39 5.40 4.62
CA PHE A 110 -15.42 5.54 3.15
C PHE A 110 -16.56 4.78 2.44
N TYR A 111 -17.13 3.76 3.09
CA TYR A 111 -18.28 3.00 2.63
C TYR A 111 -19.58 3.37 3.35
N GLU A 112 -19.57 4.46 4.14
CA GLU A 112 -20.77 5.02 4.78
C GLU A 112 -21.52 3.98 5.62
N GLY A 113 -20.78 3.27 6.47
CA GLY A 113 -21.33 2.31 7.44
C GLY A 113 -21.78 0.97 6.87
N GLN A 114 -21.35 0.61 5.66
CA GLN A 114 -21.77 -0.63 4.97
C GLN A 114 -20.63 -1.66 4.91
N PRO A 115 -20.39 -2.43 5.98
CA PRO A 115 -19.28 -3.38 6.07
C PRO A 115 -19.32 -4.47 5.00
N GLN A 116 -20.51 -4.89 4.57
CA GLN A 116 -20.72 -5.92 3.55
C GLN A 116 -20.07 -5.58 2.20
N LYS A 117 -19.75 -4.29 1.96
CA LYS A 117 -19.07 -3.83 0.74
C LYS A 117 -17.56 -4.10 0.74
N PHE A 118 -16.95 -4.38 1.88
CA PHE A 118 -15.50 -4.52 1.99
C PHE A 118 -15.00 -5.64 2.91
N GLU A 119 -15.85 -6.25 3.74
CA GLU A 119 -15.42 -7.31 4.67
C GLU A 119 -14.88 -8.57 3.98
N ASN A 120 -15.26 -8.77 2.72
CA ASN A 120 -14.73 -9.84 1.88
C ASN A 120 -13.90 -9.27 0.72
N PRO A 121 -12.75 -9.89 0.39
CA PRO A 121 -11.99 -9.51 -0.79
C PRO A 121 -12.81 -9.84 -2.05
N ILE A 122 -12.81 -8.92 -3.02
CA ILE A 122 -13.66 -9.02 -4.21
C ILE A 122 -12.82 -9.28 -5.47
N LEU A 123 -11.58 -8.77 -5.50
CA LEU A 123 -10.72 -8.92 -6.67
C LEU A 123 -9.91 -10.23 -6.60
N PRO A 124 -9.76 -10.95 -7.73
CA PRO A 124 -9.08 -12.24 -7.77
C PRO A 124 -7.72 -12.27 -7.08
N LEU A 125 -6.81 -11.34 -7.36
CA LEU A 125 -5.47 -11.36 -6.75
C LEU A 125 -5.51 -11.03 -5.25
N GLN A 126 -6.49 -10.26 -4.79
CA GLN A 126 -6.67 -10.03 -3.35
C GLN A 126 -7.09 -11.31 -2.64
N ILE A 127 -7.99 -12.09 -3.25
CA ILE A 127 -8.45 -13.38 -2.73
C ILE A 127 -7.30 -14.38 -2.71
N GLU A 128 -6.61 -14.53 -3.85
CA GLU A 128 -5.47 -15.43 -4.02
C GLU A 128 -4.37 -15.10 -3.00
N TYR A 129 -3.99 -13.83 -2.87
CA TYR A 129 -2.93 -13.44 -1.96
C TYR A 129 -3.33 -13.60 -0.49
N ALA A 130 -4.57 -13.30 -0.13
CA ALA A 130 -5.11 -13.53 1.21
C ALA A 130 -5.05 -15.02 1.60
N GLN A 131 -5.42 -15.92 0.68
CA GLN A 131 -5.32 -17.36 0.87
C GLN A 131 -3.86 -17.82 0.97
N TYR A 132 -3.01 -17.35 0.05
CA TYR A 132 -1.58 -17.64 0.05
C TYR A 132 -0.93 -17.31 1.39
N ILE A 133 -1.19 -16.11 1.95
CA ILE A 133 -0.63 -15.71 3.26
C ILE A 133 -0.99 -16.75 4.34
N LEU A 134 -2.25 -17.20 4.39
CA LEU A 134 -2.69 -18.16 5.40
C LEU A 134 -2.06 -19.54 5.22
N GLU A 135 -1.96 -20.01 3.97
CA GLU A 135 -1.45 -21.34 3.62
C GLU A 135 0.07 -21.42 3.78
N SER A 136 0.81 -20.48 3.18
CA SER A 136 2.27 -20.47 3.23
C SER A 136 2.78 -20.34 4.66
N THR A 137 2.18 -19.47 5.47
CA THR A 137 2.56 -19.29 6.87
C THR A 137 2.07 -20.41 7.78
N LYS A 138 1.10 -21.22 7.35
CA LYS A 138 0.70 -22.44 8.07
C LYS A 138 1.77 -23.52 7.91
N GLU A 139 2.27 -23.68 6.70
CA GLU A 139 3.32 -24.64 6.37
C GLU A 139 4.68 -24.19 6.91
N LYS A 140 5.01 -22.90 6.73
CA LYS A 140 6.30 -22.29 7.06
C LYS A 140 6.08 -21.04 7.92
N PRO A 141 5.89 -21.19 9.24
CA PRO A 141 5.53 -20.07 10.13
C PRO A 141 6.56 -18.96 10.19
N TYR A 142 7.85 -19.27 9.97
CA TYR A 142 8.91 -18.26 9.93
C TYR A 142 8.74 -17.24 8.79
N LEU A 143 7.94 -17.53 7.75
CA LEU A 143 7.64 -16.57 6.68
C LEU A 143 6.89 -15.34 7.20
N LEU A 144 6.21 -15.42 8.35
CA LEU A 144 5.62 -14.26 9.02
C LEU A 144 6.65 -13.15 9.31
N LEU A 145 7.93 -13.49 9.47
CA LEU A 145 9.00 -12.53 9.66
C LEU A 145 9.24 -11.65 8.42
N ALA A 146 8.92 -12.14 7.22
CA ALA A 146 8.95 -11.34 5.99
C ALA A 146 7.85 -10.28 6.03
N TYR A 147 6.61 -10.68 6.37
CA TYR A 147 5.47 -9.77 6.49
C TYR A 147 5.67 -8.74 7.60
N MET A 148 6.15 -9.16 8.76
CA MET A 148 6.49 -8.28 9.88
C MET A 148 7.54 -7.25 9.46
N HIS A 149 8.60 -7.67 8.76
CA HIS A 149 9.61 -6.74 8.27
C HIS A 149 9.07 -5.80 7.17
N VAL A 150 8.50 -6.33 6.09
CA VAL A 150 8.10 -5.55 4.93
C VAL A 150 6.87 -4.67 5.22
N MET A 151 5.83 -5.22 5.83
CA MET A 151 4.54 -4.53 6.01
C MET A 151 4.54 -3.61 7.22
N TYR A 152 5.05 -4.05 8.38
CA TYR A 152 5.04 -3.21 9.58
C TYR A 152 6.13 -2.13 9.56
N LEU A 153 7.33 -2.39 9.01
CA LEU A 153 8.33 -1.31 8.90
C LEU A 153 7.93 -0.23 7.90
N ALA A 154 7.11 -0.56 6.89
CA ALA A 154 6.58 0.42 5.94
C ALA A 154 5.73 1.49 6.64
N LEU A 155 5.08 1.16 7.77
CA LEU A 155 4.27 2.09 8.57
C LEU A 155 5.09 3.29 9.05
N PHE A 156 6.36 3.09 9.36
CA PHE A 156 7.25 4.16 9.85
C PHE A 156 7.89 5.00 8.74
N ALA A 157 7.73 4.62 7.47
CA ALA A 157 8.41 5.27 6.35
C ALA A 157 7.45 5.63 5.22
N GLY A 158 7.09 4.66 4.37
CA GLY A 158 6.24 4.90 3.20
C GLY A 158 4.86 5.43 3.61
N VAL A 159 4.24 4.83 4.62
CA VAL A 159 2.89 5.23 5.05
C VAL A 159 2.87 6.64 5.65
N LYS A 160 3.92 7.09 6.34
CA LYS A 160 4.05 8.50 6.79
C LYS A 160 4.04 9.47 5.59
N ILE A 161 4.71 9.12 4.49
CA ILE A 161 4.72 9.93 3.26
C ILE A 161 3.32 9.96 2.65
N LEU A 162 2.65 8.81 2.52
CA LEU A 162 1.30 8.73 1.99
C LEU A 162 0.30 9.54 2.85
N ASN A 163 0.42 9.47 4.18
CA ASN A 163 -0.40 10.24 5.11
C ASN A 163 -0.29 11.75 4.82
N SER A 164 0.92 12.26 4.63
CA SER A 164 1.13 13.68 4.34
C SER A 164 0.41 14.16 3.07
N GLN A 165 0.19 13.26 2.10
CA GLN A 165 -0.56 13.54 0.88
C GLN A 165 -2.07 13.45 1.12
N VAL A 166 -2.53 12.47 1.90
CA VAL A 166 -3.93 12.31 2.32
C VAL A 166 -4.41 13.55 3.08
N MET A 167 -3.65 14.02 4.07
CA MET A 167 -3.98 15.20 4.88
C MET A 167 -4.15 16.46 4.03
N LYS A 168 -3.41 16.58 2.91
CA LYS A 168 -3.48 17.70 1.97
C LYS A 168 -4.64 17.59 0.98
N SER A 169 -5.26 16.42 0.82
CA SER A 169 -6.34 16.23 -0.15
C SER A 169 -7.60 17.00 0.25
N LEU A 170 -8.15 17.77 -0.69
CA LEU A 170 -9.33 18.62 -0.46
C LEU A 170 -10.66 17.91 -0.78
N ARG A 171 -10.64 16.85 -1.59
CA ARG A 171 -11.84 16.24 -2.18
C ARG A 171 -11.89 14.71 -2.03
N LEU A 172 -11.02 14.16 -1.19
CA LEU A 172 -10.94 12.72 -0.99
C LEU A 172 -12.08 12.18 -0.12
N PHE A 173 -12.43 12.92 0.93
CA PHE A 173 -13.32 12.46 1.98
C PHE A 173 -14.79 12.66 1.58
N PRO A 174 -15.69 11.68 1.88
CA PRO A 174 -17.13 11.85 1.76
C PRO A 174 -17.62 13.09 2.49
N LYS A 175 -18.55 13.83 1.89
CA LYS A 175 -19.21 14.97 2.55
C LYS A 175 -20.34 14.47 3.44
N VAL A 176 -20.12 14.47 4.74
CA VAL A 176 -21.13 14.11 5.73
C VAL A 176 -21.73 15.38 6.33
N LYS A 177 -23.06 15.51 6.31
CA LYS A 177 -23.76 16.68 6.87
C LYS A 177 -23.41 16.84 8.35
N GLY A 178 -23.00 18.04 8.73
CA GLY A 178 -22.65 18.38 10.12
C GLY A 178 -21.26 17.95 10.57
N LYS A 179 -20.43 17.36 9.70
CA LYS A 179 -19.03 17.04 10.00
C LYS A 179 -18.08 18.05 9.38
N SER A 180 -17.12 18.51 10.17
CA SER A 180 -16.02 19.33 9.69
C SER A 180 -15.00 18.49 8.91
N ARG A 181 -14.03 19.17 8.30
CA ARG A 181 -12.88 18.48 7.70
C ARG A 181 -12.07 17.71 8.75
N ASP A 182 -11.93 18.25 9.95
CA ASP A 182 -11.12 17.64 10.99
C ASP A 182 -11.78 16.35 11.50
N ASP A 183 -13.11 16.33 11.59
CA ASP A 183 -13.87 15.10 11.88
C ASP A 183 -13.66 14.04 10.78
N ALA A 184 -13.72 14.45 9.51
CA ALA A 184 -13.47 13.57 8.37
C ALA A 184 -12.05 12.98 8.38
N LEU A 185 -11.04 13.79 8.72
CA LEU A 185 -9.66 13.33 8.86
C LEU A 185 -9.54 12.33 10.02
N LYS A 186 -10.09 12.66 11.19
CA LYS A 186 -10.04 11.79 12.37
C LYS A 186 -10.71 10.43 12.13
N GLU A 187 -11.80 10.39 11.37
CA GLU A 187 -12.53 9.15 11.09
C GLU A 187 -11.99 8.35 9.90
N GLY A 188 -11.27 8.99 8.98
CA GLY A 188 -10.85 8.39 7.70
C GLY A 188 -9.34 8.21 7.51
N THR A 189 -8.50 8.44 8.52
CA THR A 189 -7.04 8.28 8.45
C THR A 189 -6.44 7.44 9.58
N ASN A 190 -7.24 6.59 10.23
CA ASN A 190 -6.81 5.71 11.32
C ASN A 190 -5.65 4.80 10.90
N PHE A 191 -5.65 4.27 9.66
CA PHE A 191 -4.55 3.45 9.13
C PHE A 191 -3.18 4.13 9.21
N PHE A 192 -3.14 5.45 9.06
CA PHE A 192 -1.90 6.22 9.03
C PHE A 192 -1.42 6.65 10.40
N THR A 193 -2.20 6.38 11.45
CA THR A 193 -1.94 6.86 12.81
C THR A 193 -1.47 5.70 13.67
N ILE A 194 -0.30 5.87 14.29
CA ILE A 194 0.21 4.96 15.32
C ILE A 194 0.11 5.71 16.64
N ASP A 195 -0.78 5.26 17.52
CA ASP A 195 -1.06 5.92 18.80
C ASP A 195 0.03 5.61 19.83
N VAL A 196 1.17 6.27 19.67
CA VAL A 196 2.30 6.23 20.61
C VAL A 196 2.92 7.62 20.76
N PRO A 197 3.52 7.94 21.91
CA PRO A 197 4.21 9.22 22.11
C PRO A 197 5.36 9.45 21.13
N ASP A 198 6.17 8.41 20.88
CA ASP A 198 7.32 8.47 19.98
C ASP A 198 7.35 7.29 19.00
N THR A 199 7.02 7.60 17.74
CA THR A 199 7.03 6.61 16.65
C THR A 199 8.44 6.23 16.19
N GLU A 200 9.45 7.08 16.38
CA GLU A 200 10.84 6.73 16.01
C GLU A 200 11.48 5.85 17.09
N GLU A 201 11.16 6.06 18.37
CA GLU A 201 11.53 5.14 19.45
C GLU A 201 10.91 3.75 19.22
N LEU A 202 9.60 3.68 18.94
CA LEU A 202 8.93 2.41 18.62
C LEU A 202 9.60 1.70 17.44
N ARG A 203 9.97 2.46 16.39
CA ARG A 203 10.70 1.94 15.24
C ARG A 203 12.08 1.40 15.61
N ALA A 204 12.78 2.08 16.52
CA ALA A 204 14.09 1.68 17.00
C ALA A 204 14.02 0.36 17.79
N VAL A 205 13.11 0.30 18.76
CA VAL A 205 12.80 -0.91 19.56
C VAL A 205 12.43 -2.07 18.65
N TYR A 206 11.53 -1.86 17.69
CA TYR A 206 11.11 -2.90 16.77
C TYR A 206 12.28 -3.49 15.98
N LYS A 207 13.18 -2.64 15.45
CA LYS A 207 14.37 -3.11 14.71
C LYS A 207 15.36 -3.85 15.59
N ARG A 208 15.57 -3.39 16.82
CA ARG A 208 16.40 -4.08 17.81
C ARG A 208 15.86 -5.48 18.09
N ASP A 209 14.56 -5.58 18.38
CA ASP A 209 13.92 -6.85 18.73
C ASP A 209 13.94 -7.82 17.55
N TYR A 210 13.63 -7.33 16.33
CA TYR A 210 13.75 -8.13 15.11
C TYR A 210 15.16 -8.68 14.94
N GLU A 211 16.18 -7.86 15.15
CA GLU A 211 17.56 -8.27 15.00
C GLU A 211 17.99 -9.30 16.05
N LEU A 212 17.73 -9.03 17.33
CA LEU A 212 18.04 -9.92 18.44
C LEU A 212 17.46 -11.32 18.20
N GLN A 213 16.26 -11.37 17.65
CA GLN A 213 15.52 -12.60 17.45
C GLN A 213 15.85 -13.34 16.17
N THR A 214 16.44 -12.68 15.16
CA THR A 214 16.67 -13.30 13.84
C THR A 214 18.13 -13.57 13.50
N ARG A 215 19.09 -12.88 14.13
CA ARG A 215 20.52 -13.04 13.80
C ARG A 215 21.01 -14.47 13.96
N ASN A 216 20.84 -15.03 15.17
CA ASN A 216 21.41 -16.32 15.56
C ASN A 216 20.36 -17.43 15.70
N ASN A 217 19.08 -17.08 15.80
CA ASN A 217 18.02 -18.08 16.02
C ASN A 217 17.50 -18.67 14.71
N LEU A 218 17.96 -18.24 13.54
CA LEU A 218 17.52 -18.75 12.23
C LEU A 218 18.69 -19.33 11.45
N SER A 219 18.46 -20.45 10.75
CA SER A 219 19.44 -20.99 9.80
C SER A 219 19.51 -20.13 8.54
N GLU A 220 20.60 -20.22 7.80
CA GLU A 220 20.75 -19.46 6.56
C GLU A 220 19.72 -19.85 5.50
N ASP A 221 19.27 -21.11 5.46
CA ASP A 221 18.23 -21.55 4.52
C ASP A 221 16.89 -20.85 4.82
N ILE A 222 16.51 -20.77 6.09
CA ILE A 222 15.30 -20.05 6.54
C ILE A 222 15.41 -18.56 6.22
N LYS A 223 16.58 -17.95 6.47
CA LYS A 223 16.80 -16.53 6.13
C LYS A 223 16.63 -16.28 4.63
N ARG A 224 17.12 -17.18 3.77
CA ARG A 224 16.90 -17.09 2.31
C ARG A 224 15.43 -17.18 1.95
N GLU A 225 14.68 -18.12 2.54
CA GLU A 225 13.23 -18.22 2.30
C GLU A 225 12.46 -16.96 2.73
N ILE A 226 12.83 -16.36 3.87
CA ILE A 226 12.26 -15.08 4.32
C ILE A 226 12.55 -13.95 3.34
N ILE A 227 13.75 -13.92 2.74
CA ILE A 227 14.14 -12.90 1.76
C ILE A 227 13.36 -13.09 0.45
N GLU A 228 13.21 -14.32 -0.04
CA GLU A 228 12.41 -14.60 -1.24
C GLU A 228 10.93 -14.25 -1.02
N GLU A 229 10.37 -14.62 0.14
CA GLU A 229 9.01 -14.20 0.51
C GLU A 229 8.90 -12.66 0.58
N SER A 230 9.94 -11.96 1.07
CA SER A 230 9.96 -10.49 1.08
C SER A 230 9.93 -9.88 -0.33
N LYS A 231 10.61 -10.50 -1.31
CA LYS A 231 10.53 -10.09 -2.73
C LYS A 231 9.11 -10.31 -3.26
N TYR A 232 8.54 -11.48 -2.98
CA TYR A 232 7.18 -11.83 -3.37
C TYR A 232 6.13 -10.86 -2.81
N ILE A 233 6.26 -10.42 -1.55
CA ILE A 233 5.36 -9.42 -0.95
C ILE A 233 5.34 -8.11 -1.76
N PHE A 234 6.50 -7.63 -2.20
CA PHE A 234 6.58 -6.42 -3.03
C PHE A 234 5.96 -6.63 -4.41
N GLU A 235 6.27 -7.74 -5.07
CA GLU A 235 5.69 -8.08 -6.38
C GLU A 235 4.17 -8.17 -6.31
N MET A 236 3.62 -8.85 -5.30
CA MET A 236 2.19 -8.97 -5.12
C MET A 236 1.51 -7.64 -4.81
N THR A 237 2.15 -6.77 -4.02
CA THR A 237 1.67 -5.40 -3.81
C THR A 237 1.51 -4.66 -5.15
N GLY A 238 2.51 -4.75 -6.03
CA GLY A 238 2.45 -4.18 -7.37
C GLY A 238 1.31 -4.76 -8.22
N ARG A 239 1.18 -6.09 -8.23
CA ARG A 239 0.15 -6.80 -9.01
C ARG A 239 -1.27 -6.43 -8.54
N ILE A 240 -1.50 -6.35 -7.23
CA ILE A 240 -2.79 -5.94 -6.65
C ILE A 240 -3.13 -4.50 -7.02
N VAL A 241 -2.17 -3.58 -6.95
CA VAL A 241 -2.40 -2.17 -7.36
C VAL A 241 -2.73 -2.09 -8.85
N LYS A 242 -2.07 -2.90 -9.69
CA LYS A 242 -2.37 -2.99 -11.13
C LYS A 242 -3.75 -3.58 -11.41
N GLU A 243 -4.19 -4.57 -10.63
CA GLU A 243 -5.54 -5.15 -10.75
C GLU A 243 -6.63 -4.14 -10.38
N ILE A 244 -6.41 -3.35 -9.31
CA ILE A 244 -7.33 -2.25 -8.95
C ILE A 244 -7.42 -1.24 -10.09
N GLU A 245 -6.30 -0.88 -10.71
CA GLU A 245 -6.30 0.00 -11.89
C GLU A 245 -7.11 -0.60 -13.04
N ALA A 246 -6.83 -1.86 -13.42
CA ALA A 246 -7.52 -2.53 -14.52
C ALA A 246 -9.04 -2.62 -14.28
N HIS A 247 -9.46 -2.97 -13.06
CA HIS A 247 -10.87 -3.02 -12.66
C HIS A 247 -11.57 -1.67 -12.79
N ASN A 248 -10.91 -0.58 -12.39
CA ASN A 248 -11.49 0.75 -12.50
C ASN A 248 -11.50 1.28 -13.93
N MET A 249 -10.46 0.97 -14.72
CA MET A 249 -10.39 1.33 -16.13
C MET A 249 -11.49 0.64 -16.95
N ALA A 250 -11.71 -0.66 -16.73
CA ALA A 250 -12.79 -1.40 -17.38
C ALA A 250 -14.17 -0.78 -17.05
N LYS A 251 -14.42 -0.45 -15.78
CA LYS A 251 -15.67 0.21 -15.36
C LYS A 251 -15.84 1.63 -15.93
N LEU A 252 -14.74 2.36 -16.11
CA LEU A 252 -14.77 3.68 -16.72
C LEU A 252 -15.13 3.57 -18.22
N GLN A 253 -14.51 2.63 -18.93
CA GLN A 253 -14.75 2.38 -20.36
C GLN A 253 -16.16 1.86 -20.65
N SER A 254 -16.73 1.06 -19.73
CA SER A 254 -18.11 0.59 -19.83
C SER A 254 -19.15 1.66 -19.47
N SER A 255 -18.74 2.82 -18.96
CA SER A 255 -19.66 3.90 -18.62
C SER A 255 -20.14 4.64 -19.88
N VAL A 256 -21.46 4.73 -20.04
CA VAL A 256 -22.11 5.42 -21.17
C VAL A 256 -21.64 6.88 -21.28
N THR A 257 -21.43 7.57 -20.15
CA THR A 257 -20.94 8.96 -20.14
C THR A 257 -19.51 9.08 -20.68
N TYR A 258 -18.65 8.10 -20.41
CA TYR A 258 -17.30 8.07 -20.98
C TYR A 258 -17.36 7.83 -22.49
N GLN A 259 -18.16 6.85 -22.93
CA GLN A 259 -18.36 6.56 -24.35
C GLN A 259 -18.92 7.78 -25.10
N MET A 260 -19.94 8.44 -24.56
CA MET A 260 -20.50 9.67 -25.13
C MET A 260 -19.48 10.80 -25.21
N ARG A 261 -18.71 11.06 -24.13
CA ARG A 261 -17.68 12.11 -24.13
C ARG A 261 -16.57 11.81 -25.13
N ASN A 262 -16.15 10.55 -25.24
CA ASN A 262 -15.12 10.12 -26.18
C ASN A 262 -15.61 10.27 -27.63
N SER A 263 -16.83 9.82 -27.93
CA SER A 263 -17.46 10.01 -29.25
C SER A 263 -17.63 11.49 -29.59
N ALA A 264 -18.07 12.32 -28.64
CA ALA A 264 -18.19 13.76 -28.84
C ALA A 264 -16.83 14.42 -29.12
N HIS A 265 -15.76 13.99 -28.43
CA HIS A 265 -14.40 14.46 -28.71
C HIS A 265 -13.99 14.17 -30.17
N TYR A 266 -14.22 12.95 -30.67
CA TYR A 266 -13.91 12.61 -32.06
C TYR A 266 -14.72 13.42 -33.07
N VAL A 267 -16.01 13.65 -32.79
CA VAL A 267 -16.86 14.50 -33.64
C VAL A 267 -16.35 15.94 -33.69
N ILE A 268 -16.02 16.53 -32.53
CA ILE A 268 -15.46 17.89 -32.46
C ILE A 268 -14.12 17.97 -33.21
N THR A 269 -13.25 16.98 -33.02
CA THR A 269 -11.95 16.95 -33.71
C THR A 269 -12.13 16.83 -35.23
N ALA A 270 -13.08 16.03 -35.70
CA ALA A 270 -13.40 15.90 -37.11
C ALA A 270 -13.98 17.21 -37.71
N ILE A 271 -14.86 17.90 -36.98
CA ILE A 271 -15.41 19.21 -37.39
C ILE A 271 -14.29 20.25 -37.52
N LEU A 272 -13.35 20.26 -36.56
CA LEU A 272 -12.17 21.13 -36.60
C LEU A 272 -11.29 20.83 -37.83
N MET A 273 -11.01 19.57 -38.12
CA MET A 273 -10.25 19.19 -39.33
C MET A 273 -10.97 19.61 -40.62
N LEU A 274 -12.27 19.38 -40.73
CA LEU A 274 -13.07 19.80 -41.89
C LEU A 274 -13.06 21.32 -42.08
N SER A 275 -13.15 22.06 -40.98
CA SER A 275 -13.06 23.53 -40.99
C SER A 275 -11.70 24.00 -41.49
N VAL A 276 -10.61 23.40 -41.00
CA VAL A 276 -9.24 23.69 -41.46
C VAL A 276 -9.10 23.39 -42.96
N CYS A 277 -9.59 22.25 -43.44
CA CYS A 277 -9.57 21.91 -44.86
C CYS A 277 -10.38 22.89 -45.72
N TYR A 278 -11.55 23.33 -45.24
CA TYR A 278 -12.38 24.32 -45.92
C TYR A 278 -11.67 25.67 -46.06
N PHE A 279 -11.08 26.18 -44.97
CA PHE A 279 -10.33 27.44 -45.01
C PHE A 279 -9.08 27.34 -45.88
N ALA A 280 -8.35 26.22 -45.82
CA ALA A 280 -7.19 25.98 -46.68
C ALA A 280 -7.58 25.95 -48.17
N LYS A 281 -8.67 25.27 -48.52
CA LYS A 281 -9.21 25.25 -49.90
C LYS A 281 -9.54 26.67 -50.38
N ASN A 282 -10.25 27.45 -49.56
CA ASN A 282 -10.65 28.81 -49.92
C ASN A 282 -9.44 29.74 -50.07
N MET A 283 -8.43 29.60 -49.20
CA MET A 283 -7.19 30.36 -49.28
C MET A 283 -6.41 30.03 -50.58
N ILE A 284 -6.27 28.75 -50.92
CA ILE A 284 -5.62 28.31 -52.17
C ILE A 284 -6.36 28.83 -53.39
N ALA A 285 -7.70 28.72 -53.41
CA ALA A 285 -8.51 29.25 -54.51
C ALA A 285 -8.32 30.77 -54.66
N HIS A 286 -8.21 31.51 -53.57
CA HIS A 286 -7.99 32.96 -53.61
C HIS A 286 -6.59 33.33 -54.13
N ILE A 287 -5.58 32.52 -53.83
CA ILE A 287 -4.20 32.70 -54.33
C ILE A 287 -4.10 32.36 -55.82
N LEU A 288 -4.82 31.34 -56.29
CA LEU A 288 -4.78 30.91 -57.70
C LEU A 288 -5.64 31.77 -58.65
N LEU A 289 -6.56 32.57 -58.12
CA LEU A 289 -7.44 33.48 -58.88
C LEU A 289 -6.93 34.94 -58.90
N LYS A 290 -5.71 35.20 -58.41
CA LYS A 290 -4.97 36.46 -58.53
C LYS A 290 -3.79 36.27 -59.48
#